data_AF-A0A392SMF7-F1
#
_entry.id   AF-A0A392SMF7-F1
#
_cell.length_a   1.000
_cell.length_b   1.000
_cell.length_c   1.000
_cell.angle_alpha   90.00
_cell.angle_beta   90.00
_cell.angle_gamma   90.00
#
_symmetry.space_group_name_H-M   'P 1'
#
loop_
_entity.id
_entity.type
_entity.pdbx_description
1 polymer ?
#
loop_
_entity_poly.entity_id
_entity_poly.type
_entity_poly.pdbx_seq_one_letter_code
_entity_poly.pdbx_strand_id
1 'polypeptide(L)'
;MLEGALVEGEEEEDMKCKSMGVLGSMGGQRTMNIEGKIVEVDVLVLIDSGATHNFISPQISTALGLNITPMSEKSVKLGDGHQIKSQGICKDIKI
;
A
#
# COMPACT_ATOMS: atom_id res chain seq x y z
N MET A 1 -46.54 28.12 21.85
CA MET A 1 -45.37 28.38 20.97
C MET A 1 -44.86 27.00 20.58
N LEU A 2 -45.27 26.49 19.42
CA LEU A 2 -44.66 26.74 18.11
C LEU A 2 -43.23 26.18 18.03
N GLU A 3 -43.17 25.05 17.34
CA GLU A 3 -42.13 24.41 16.50
C GLU A 3 -40.69 24.92 16.46
N GLY A 4 -39.76 23.96 16.39
CA GLY A 4 -38.41 24.12 15.84
C GLY A 4 -38.02 22.83 15.11
N ALA A 5 -37.90 22.94 13.79
CA ALA A 5 -37.87 21.85 12.81
C ALA A 5 -36.58 21.02 12.77
N LEU A 6 -36.78 19.77 12.34
CA LEU A 6 -35.94 18.84 11.59
C LEU A 6 -34.54 19.33 11.16
N VAL A 7 -33.52 18.57 11.53
CA VAL A 7 -32.34 18.37 10.70
C VAL A 7 -32.15 16.86 10.60
N GLU A 8 -32.54 16.30 9.46
CA GLU A 8 -32.21 14.94 9.08
C GLU A 8 -30.68 14.87 8.96
N GLY A 9 -30.06 14.04 9.81
CA GLY A 9 -28.63 13.76 9.70
C GLY A 9 -28.41 13.04 8.39
N GLU A 10 -27.52 13.59 7.55
CA GLU A 10 -27.04 12.94 6.35
C GLU A 10 -26.51 11.56 6.74
N GLU A 11 -27.20 10.51 6.31
CA GLU A 11 -26.71 9.15 6.42
C GLU A 11 -25.46 9.08 5.53
N GLU A 12 -24.28 9.04 6.15
CA GLU A 12 -23.06 8.65 5.46
C GLU A 12 -23.32 7.24 4.92
N GLU A 13 -23.62 7.14 3.62
CA GLU A 13 -23.70 5.86 2.93
C GLU A 13 -22.36 5.16 3.14
N ASP A 14 -22.37 4.10 3.96
CA ASP A 14 -21.29 3.15 4.09
C ASP A 14 -20.97 2.63 2.68
N MET A 15 -19.96 3.23 2.03
CA MET A 15 -19.40 2.72 0.80
C MET A 15 -18.72 1.40 1.14
N LYS A 16 -19.51 0.33 1.13
CA LYS A 16 -19.07 -1.03 1.40
C LYS A 16 -18.10 -1.43 0.30
N CYS A 17 -16.82 -1.15 0.51
CA CYS A 17 -15.73 -1.67 -0.31
C CYS A 17 -15.79 -3.19 -0.23
N LYS A 18 -16.35 -3.82 -1.27
CA LYS A 18 -16.58 -5.27 -1.35
C LYS A 18 -15.28 -6.11 -1.46
N SER A 19 -14.11 -5.50 -1.36
CA SER A 19 -12.82 -6.19 -1.34
C SER A 19 -11.71 -5.34 -0.71
N MET A 20 -11.83 -4.97 0.57
CA MET A 20 -10.64 -4.74 1.39
C MET A 20 -10.40 -6.00 2.19
N GLY A 21 -9.63 -6.92 1.62
CA GLY A 21 -9.15 -8.10 2.34
C GLY A 21 -8.18 -7.65 3.43
N VAL A 22 -8.69 -7.38 4.63
CA VAL A 22 -7.88 -7.29 5.86
C VAL A 22 -7.45 -8.71 6.23
N LEU A 23 -6.62 -9.33 5.40
CA LEU A 23 -6.04 -10.63 5.69
C LEU A 23 -4.53 -10.45 5.83
N GLY A 24 -4.15 -10.03 7.02
CA GLY A 24 -2.76 -9.80 7.40
C GLY A 24 -2.61 -9.51 8.89
N SER A 25 -3.31 -10.24 9.76
CA SER A 25 -2.88 -10.30 11.17
C SER A 25 -1.62 -11.16 11.26
N MET A 26 -0.48 -10.61 10.85
CA MET A 26 0.85 -11.24 11.03
C MET A 26 1.66 -10.54 12.13
N GLY A 27 0.99 -10.16 13.22
CA GLY A 27 1.63 -9.63 14.41
C GLY A 27 1.40 -8.13 14.57
N GLY A 28 0.25 -7.74 15.12
CA GLY A 28 0.03 -6.41 15.71
C GLY A 28 0.05 -5.20 14.78
N GLN A 29 0.40 -5.35 13.50
CA GLN A 29 0.53 -4.25 12.56
C GLN A 29 -0.68 -4.21 11.62
N ARG A 30 -1.29 -3.03 11.53
CA ARG A 30 -2.47 -2.76 10.71
C ARG A 30 -2.04 -2.45 9.29
N THR A 31 -1.69 -3.48 8.53
CA THR A 31 -1.38 -3.34 7.10
C THR A 31 -2.62 -3.69 6.28
N MET A 32 -2.94 -2.86 5.28
CA MET A 32 -4.02 -3.14 4.32
C MET A 32 -3.42 -3.71 3.04
N ASN A 33 -4.08 -4.71 2.47
CA ASN A 33 -3.69 -5.32 1.21
C ASN A 33 -4.66 -4.89 0.11
N ILE A 34 -4.13 -4.41 -1.01
CA ILE A 34 -4.90 -3.99 -2.18
C ILE A 34 -4.38 -4.74 -3.39
N GLU A 35 -5.25 -5.48 -4.06
CA GLU A 35 -4.96 -6.07 -5.36
C GLU A 35 -5.28 -5.07 -6.47
N GLY A 36 -4.46 -5.03 -7.50
CA GLY A 36 -4.64 -4.12 -8.62
C GLY A 36 -3.72 -4.46 -9.78
N LYS A 37 -3.63 -3.52 -10.72
CA LYS A 37 -2.81 -3.65 -11.93
C LYS A 37 -2.06 -2.34 -12.18
N ILE A 38 -0.76 -2.44 -12.46
CA ILE A 38 0.09 -1.33 -12.92
C ILE A 38 0.40 -1.60 -14.38
N VAL A 39 -0.09 -0.74 -15.28
CA VAL A 39 -0.09 -0.99 -16.73
C VAL A 39 -0.79 -2.31 -17.03
N GLU A 40 -0.06 -3.37 -17.35
CA GLU A 40 -0.61 -4.72 -17.60
C GLU A 40 -0.22 -5.74 -16.52
N VAL A 41 0.61 -5.34 -15.56
CA VAL A 41 1.17 -6.22 -14.52
C VAL A 41 0.25 -6.23 -13.30
N ASP A 42 -0.26 -7.40 -12.93
CA ASP A 42 -1.02 -7.58 -11.69
C ASP A 42 -0.10 -7.44 -10.47
N VAL A 43 -0.56 -6.70 -9.47
CA VAL A 43 0.20 -6.37 -8.26
C VAL A 43 -0.64 -6.52 -7.00
N LEU A 44 0.03 -6.87 -5.91
CA LEU A 44 -0.46 -6.74 -4.55
C LEU A 44 0.29 -5.60 -3.88
N VAL A 45 -0.43 -4.58 -3.44
CA VAL A 45 0.11 -3.41 -2.75
C VAL A 45 -0.21 -3.51 -1.26
N LEU A 46 0.83 -3.41 -0.44
CA LEU A 46 0.71 -3.33 1.02
C LEU A 46 0.74 -1.86 1.43
N ILE A 47 -0.33 -1.40 2.08
CA ILE A 47 -0.43 -0.05 2.64
C ILE A 47 -0.07 -0.13 4.12
N ASP A 48 1.10 0.41 4.46
CA ASP A 48 1.63 0.50 5.81
C ASP A 48 2.00 1.96 6.12
N SER A 49 1.20 2.60 6.98
CA SER A 49 1.46 3.99 7.41
C SER A 49 2.71 4.12 8.29
N GLY A 50 3.24 3.00 8.82
CA GLY A 50 4.48 2.97 9.59
C GLY A 50 5.74 2.85 8.74
N ALA A 51 5.62 2.61 7.43
CA ALA A 51 6.76 2.46 6.55
C ALA A 51 7.40 3.81 6.23
N THR A 52 8.74 3.87 6.29
CA THR A 52 9.50 5.08 5.96
C THR A 52 9.83 5.20 4.47
N HIS A 53 9.76 4.08 3.75
CA HIS A 53 10.10 3.98 2.33
C HIS A 53 9.16 2.97 1.66
N ASN A 54 8.89 3.17 0.37
CA ASN A 54 8.18 2.21 -0.44
C ASN A 54 9.17 1.20 -1.03
N PHE A 55 8.74 -0.06 -1.09
CA PHE A 55 9.50 -1.15 -1.66
C PHE A 55 8.70 -1.78 -2.78
N ILE A 56 9.40 -2.19 -3.84
CA ILE A 56 8.84 -2.91 -4.97
C ILE A 56 9.66 -4.17 -5.17
N SER A 57 8.99 -5.29 -5.48
CA SER A 57 9.73 -6.53 -5.72
C SER A 57 10.54 -6.41 -7.01
N PRO A 58 11.72 -7.06 -7.11
CA PRO A 58 12.53 -7.08 -8.33
C PRO A 58 11.77 -7.63 -9.55
N GLN A 59 10.82 -8.54 -9.31
CA GLN A 59 10.00 -9.15 -10.36
C GLN A 59 9.08 -8.10 -11.00
N ILE A 60 8.40 -7.28 -10.18
CA ILE A 60 7.50 -6.24 -10.67
C ILE A 60 8.30 -5.11 -11.31
N SER A 61 9.42 -4.68 -10.74
CA SER A 61 10.25 -3.62 -11.36
C SER A 61 10.80 -4.05 -12.72
N THR A 62 11.19 -5.33 -12.86
CA THR A 62 11.62 -5.89 -14.15
C THR A 62 10.46 -5.98 -15.15
N ALA A 63 9.29 -6.46 -14.72
CA ALA A 63 8.11 -6.59 -15.57
C ALA A 63 7.61 -5.22 -16.08
N LEU A 64 7.74 -4.18 -15.27
CA LEU A 64 7.41 -2.80 -15.64
C LEU A 64 8.53 -2.09 -16.43
N GLY A 65 9.66 -2.75 -16.67
CA GLY A 65 10.79 -2.16 -17.39
C GLY A 65 11.44 -0.97 -16.66
N LEU A 66 11.37 -0.93 -15.33
CA LEU A 66 11.91 0.18 -14.55
C LEU A 66 13.43 0.14 -14.50
N ASN A 67 14.05 1.31 -14.65
CA ASN A 67 15.49 1.46 -14.49
C ASN A 67 15.86 1.42 -12.99
N ILE A 68 16.65 0.43 -12.61
CA ILE A 68 17.17 0.28 -11.26
C ILE A 68 18.56 0.91 -11.19
N THR A 69 18.68 2.02 -10.47
CA THR A 69 19.99 2.62 -10.15
C THR A 69 20.63 1.85 -9.01
N PRO A 70 21.85 1.30 -9.15
CA PRO A 70 22.54 0.65 -8.05
C PRO A 70 22.76 1.60 -6.87
N MET A 71 22.70 1.05 -5.66
CA MET A 71 23.03 1.79 -4.44
C MET A 71 23.79 0.90 -3.47
N SER A 72 24.47 1.51 -2.50
CA SER A 72 25.03 0.76 -1.38
C SER A 72 23.92 -0.05 -0.70
N GLU A 73 24.19 -1.32 -0.46
CA GLU A 73 23.22 -2.25 0.11
C GLU A 73 22.69 -1.69 1.44
N LYS A 74 21.37 -1.66 1.57
CA LYS A 74 20.69 -1.28 2.81
C LYS A 74 19.92 -2.47 3.37
N SER A 75 20.15 -2.76 4.64
CA SER A 75 19.29 -3.67 5.41
C SER A 75 18.03 -2.93 5.81
N VAL A 76 16.88 -3.47 5.44
CA VAL A 76 15.56 -2.93 5.71
C VAL A 76 14.86 -3.89 6.66
N LYS A 77 14.47 -3.39 7.83
CA LYS A 77 13.62 -4.13 8.75
C LYS A 77 12.16 -3.97 8.32
N LEU A 78 11.53 -5.09 8.04
CA LEU A 78 10.11 -5.16 7.75
C LEU A 78 9.29 -5.14 9.04
N GLY A 79 8.00 -4.87 8.87
CA GLY A 79 7.05 -4.84 9.96
C GLY A 79 7.02 -6.15 10.77
N ASP A 80 7.11 -7.30 10.11
CA ASP A 80 7.16 -8.63 10.73
C ASP A 80 8.48 -8.95 11.45
N GLY A 81 9.44 -8.02 11.45
CA GLY A 81 10.75 -8.16 12.09
C GLY A 81 11.83 -8.79 11.21
N HIS A 82 11.49 -9.30 10.02
CA HIS A 82 12.48 -9.79 9.07
C HIS A 82 13.33 -8.64 8.51
N GLN A 83 14.54 -8.98 8.09
CA GLN A 83 15.43 -8.04 7.39
C GLN A 83 15.63 -8.47 5.95
N ILE A 84 15.41 -7.54 5.04
CA ILE A 84 15.67 -7.72 3.61
C ILE A 84 16.77 -6.77 3.16
N LYS A 85 17.51 -7.17 2.13
CA LYS A 85 18.55 -6.34 1.52
C LYS A 85 18.00 -5.64 0.29
N SER A 86 18.11 -4.32 0.25
CA SER A 86 17.85 -3.53 -0.95
C SER A 86 19.17 -3.09 -1.58
N GLN A 87 19.32 -3.37 -2.88
CA GLN A 87 20.55 -3.14 -3.65
C GLN A 87 20.40 -2.05 -4.72
N GLY A 88 19.20 -1.50 -4.88
CA GLY A 88 18.89 -0.54 -5.93
C GLY A 88 17.72 0.36 -5.60
N ILE A 89 17.65 1.47 -6.33
CA ILE A 89 16.55 2.42 -6.26
C ILE A 89 16.03 2.72 -7.67
N CYS A 90 14.71 2.67 -7.82
CA CYS A 90 14.04 3.18 -9.01
C CYS A 90 13.87 4.70 -8.82
N LYS A 91 14.52 5.52 -9.65
CA LYS A 91 14.43 6.99 -9.60
C LYS A 91 13.57 7.49 -10.74
N ASP A 92 12.93 8.65 -10.53
CA ASP A 92 12.20 9.36 -11.58
C ASP A 92 11.17 8.48 -12.31
N ILE A 93 10.47 7.63 -11.54
CA ILE A 93 9.50 6.68 -12.07
C ILE A 93 8.38 7.45 -12.78
N LYS A 94 8.21 7.17 -14.07
CA LYS A 94 7.05 7.56 -14.86
C LYS A 94 6.38 6.28 -15.33
N ILE A 95 5.13 6.11 -14.92
CA ILE A 95 4.28 4.98 -15.30
C ILE A 95 3.21 5.53 -16.24
#